data_AF-A0A5B2VNP3-F1
#
_entry.id   AF-A0A5B2VNP3-F1
#
_cell.length_a   1.000
_cell.length_b   1.000
_cell.length_c   1.000
_cell.angle_alpha   90.00
_cell.angle_beta   90.00
_cell.angle_gamma   90.00
#
_symmetry.space_group_name_H-M   'P 1'
#
loop_
_entity.id
_entity.type
_entity.pdbx_description
1 polymer ?
#
loop_
_entity_poly.entity_id
_entity_poly.type
_entity_poly.pdbx_seq_one_letter_code
_entity_poly.pdbx_strand_id
1 'polypeptide(L)'
;MKIFPLLYSILLTSACHTPPGNSQQQADDKTPAPDSSITIPFTDSDSITFSKENMQEVIAFYPELYEEMPDPPDITWARSLHGAETPESGASILFASLAGQDDYYILYGWFLQKHNTGQELKGKRDTLIGIFRNINFVFDYLNNGGTYFGHQFKRIVGYAEYGVYEYRTRNVWFKEPYDVGPQKQCYLAALRQRIADDINAGRDDYSPERLEERRQQISVFVAALDSLITDHFYLRQAQAFQYSHYY
;
A
#
# COMPACT_ATOMS: atom_id res chain seq x y z
N MET A 1 -69.50 -23.63 -14.50
CA MET A 1 -68.45 -24.37 -13.78
C MET A 1 -67.54 -23.33 -13.11
N LYS A 2 -67.56 -23.35 -11.77
CA LYS A 2 -66.83 -22.57 -10.75
C LYS A 2 -66.16 -21.23 -11.13
N ILE A 3 -66.82 -20.17 -10.66
CA ILE A 3 -66.31 -18.82 -10.40
C ILE A 3 -65.39 -18.89 -9.15
N PHE A 4 -64.21 -18.29 -9.20
CA PHE A 4 -63.37 -18.01 -8.03
C PHE A 4 -63.06 -16.50 -8.01
N PRO A 5 -63.39 -15.75 -6.95
CA PRO A 5 -62.96 -14.37 -6.80
C PRO A 5 -61.55 -14.34 -6.19
N LEU A 6 -60.61 -13.67 -6.86
CA LEU A 6 -59.33 -13.32 -6.26
C LEU A 6 -59.55 -12.08 -5.38
N LEU A 7 -59.41 -12.25 -4.08
CA LEU A 7 -59.45 -11.18 -3.09
C LEU A 7 -58.25 -10.23 -3.27
N TYR A 8 -58.55 -8.96 -3.42
CA TYR A 8 -57.62 -7.84 -3.36
C TYR A 8 -57.18 -7.64 -1.90
N SER A 9 -55.92 -7.94 -1.57
CA SER A 9 -55.29 -7.51 -0.32
C SER A 9 -54.34 -6.36 -0.62
N ILE A 10 -54.79 -5.14 -0.33
CA ILE A 10 -53.97 -3.93 -0.30
C ILE A 10 -53.21 -3.95 1.03
N LEU A 11 -51.92 -4.29 0.99
CA LEU A 11 -51.01 -4.05 2.10
C LEU A 11 -50.59 -2.59 2.08
N LEU A 12 -51.22 -1.80 2.95
CA LEU A 12 -50.73 -0.49 3.38
C LEU A 12 -49.47 -0.71 4.21
N THR A 13 -48.28 -0.58 3.62
CA THR A 13 -47.05 -0.43 4.39
C THR A 13 -46.92 1.04 4.78
N SER A 14 -47.16 1.31 6.06
CA SER A 14 -46.88 2.56 6.73
C SER A 14 -45.44 2.99 6.47
N ALA A 15 -45.26 4.15 5.84
CA ALA A 15 -43.98 4.82 5.73
C ALA A 15 -43.59 5.33 7.13
N CYS A 16 -42.67 4.63 7.80
CA CYS A 16 -41.93 5.22 8.91
C CYS A 16 -40.94 6.24 8.30
N HIS A 17 -41.34 7.52 8.29
CA HIS A 17 -40.41 8.63 8.16
C HIS A 17 -39.53 8.64 9.42
N THR A 18 -38.33 8.08 9.34
CA THR A 18 -37.25 8.48 10.24
C THR A 18 -36.76 9.85 9.80
N PRO A 19 -36.62 10.84 10.71
CA PRO A 19 -35.95 12.09 10.39
C PRO A 19 -34.49 11.79 9.97
N PRO A 20 -33.87 12.63 9.13
CA PRO A 20 -32.45 12.48 8.85
C PRO A 20 -31.69 12.66 10.17
N GLY A 21 -31.24 11.55 10.73
CA GLY A 21 -30.34 11.54 11.86
C GLY A 21 -29.04 12.16 11.39
N ASN A 22 -28.67 13.26 12.03
CA ASN A 22 -27.37 13.90 11.92
C ASN A 22 -26.32 12.84 12.33
N SER A 23 -25.80 12.08 11.37
CA SER A 23 -24.69 11.15 11.60
C SER A 23 -23.38 11.94 11.60
N GLN A 24 -23.23 12.83 12.58
CA GLN A 24 -21.88 13.05 13.11
C GLN A 24 -21.51 11.75 13.80
N GLN A 25 -20.84 10.89 13.04
CA GLN A 25 -20.21 9.68 13.56
C GLN A 25 -19.16 10.17 14.55
N GLN A 26 -19.53 10.14 15.83
CA GLN A 26 -18.68 10.53 16.93
C GLN A 26 -17.45 9.62 16.87
N ALA A 27 -16.28 10.22 16.63
CA ALA A 27 -15.01 9.50 16.61
C ALA A 27 -14.86 8.75 17.93
N ASP A 28 -14.92 7.42 17.87
CA ASP A 28 -14.62 6.57 19.02
C ASP A 28 -13.18 6.85 19.48
N ASP A 29 -13.04 7.03 20.79
CA ASP A 29 -11.88 7.48 21.59
C ASP A 29 -10.67 6.52 21.56
N LYS A 30 -10.27 6.03 20.37
CA LYS A 30 -9.26 4.96 20.25
C LYS A 30 -7.86 5.44 19.93
N THR A 31 -7.62 6.71 19.63
CA THR A 31 -6.24 7.23 19.50
C THR A 31 -6.16 8.69 19.93
N PRO A 32 -5.53 9.01 21.07
CA PRO A 32 -5.29 10.38 21.47
C PRO A 32 -4.45 11.09 20.41
N ALA A 33 -4.89 12.27 20.00
CA ALA A 33 -4.06 13.13 19.17
C ALA A 33 -2.76 13.49 19.91
N PRO A 34 -1.62 13.52 19.20
CA PRO A 34 -0.36 13.87 19.84
C PRO A 34 -0.39 15.28 20.40
N ASP A 35 0.24 15.50 21.55
CA ASP A 35 0.31 16.81 22.18
C ASP A 35 1.28 17.77 21.48
N SER A 36 2.09 17.27 20.53
CA SER A 36 3.12 17.97 19.77
C SER A 36 3.18 17.50 18.30
N SER A 37 3.94 18.21 17.48
CA SER A 37 4.31 17.74 16.13
C SER A 37 4.98 16.36 16.16
N ILE A 38 4.81 15.59 15.09
CA ILE A 38 5.41 14.27 14.91
C ILE A 38 6.30 14.29 13.67
N THR A 39 7.53 13.78 13.80
CA THR A 39 8.42 13.51 12.68
C THR A 39 8.49 12.00 12.43
N ILE A 40 8.15 11.59 11.21
CA ILE A 40 8.08 10.19 10.78
C ILE A 40 9.22 9.95 9.78
N PRO A 41 10.25 9.17 10.15
CA PRO A 41 11.26 8.74 9.19
C PRO A 41 10.68 7.68 8.25
N PHE A 42 10.99 7.80 6.96
CA PHE A 42 10.64 6.78 5.94
C PHE A 42 11.87 6.25 5.19
N THR A 43 13.03 6.88 5.37
CA THR A 43 14.36 6.36 5.05
C THR A 43 15.33 6.70 6.17
N ASP A 44 16.61 6.31 6.02
CA ASP A 44 17.68 6.71 6.95
C ASP A 44 18.01 8.22 6.86
N SER A 45 17.63 8.88 5.76
CA SER A 45 17.97 10.29 5.48
C SER A 45 16.75 11.22 5.42
N ASP A 46 15.55 10.67 5.27
CA ASP A 46 14.35 11.44 4.95
C ASP A 46 13.22 11.17 5.94
N SER A 47 12.51 12.23 6.25
CA SER A 47 11.37 12.21 7.16
C SER A 47 10.32 13.23 6.72
N ILE A 48 9.10 13.02 7.20
CA ILE A 48 8.01 13.99 7.10
C ILE A 48 7.62 14.46 8.50
N THR A 49 7.30 15.74 8.63
CA THR A 49 6.80 16.29 9.90
C THR A 49 5.37 16.75 9.75
N PHE A 50 4.51 16.26 10.64
CA PHE A 50 3.14 16.74 10.79
C PHE A 50 3.05 17.63 12.03
N SER A 51 2.43 18.80 11.88
CA SER A 51 2.10 19.63 13.04
C SER A 51 1.06 18.93 13.91
N LYS A 52 0.92 19.42 15.14
CA LYS A 52 -0.15 18.98 16.04
C LYS A 52 -1.52 19.16 15.40
N GLU A 53 -1.76 20.30 14.78
CA GLU A 53 -3.02 20.67 14.16
C GLU A 53 -3.34 19.73 12.99
N ASN A 54 -2.37 19.46 12.11
CA ASN A 54 -2.55 18.52 11.01
C ASN A 54 -2.84 17.10 11.53
N MET A 55 -2.22 16.68 12.65
CA MET A 55 -2.53 15.37 13.23
C MET A 55 -3.90 15.28 13.87
N GLN A 56 -4.38 16.37 14.48
CA GLN A 56 -5.76 16.42 14.97
C GLN A 56 -6.75 16.29 13.82
N GLU A 57 -6.50 16.97 12.69
CA GLU A 57 -7.33 16.82 11.49
C GLU A 57 -7.27 15.40 10.91
N VAL A 58 -6.06 14.82 10.81
CA VAL A 58 -5.91 13.45 10.32
C VAL A 58 -6.70 12.46 11.16
N ILE A 59 -6.61 12.55 12.48
CA ILE A 59 -7.36 11.68 13.39
C ILE A 59 -8.87 11.93 13.28
N ALA A 60 -9.30 13.17 13.09
CA ALA A 60 -10.72 13.49 12.98
C ALA A 60 -11.36 13.00 11.66
N PHE A 61 -10.61 13.08 10.55
CA PHE A 61 -11.18 12.91 9.21
C PHE A 61 -10.72 11.65 8.47
N TYR A 62 -9.68 10.95 8.95
CA TYR A 62 -9.12 9.76 8.31
C TYR A 62 -9.09 8.57 9.27
N PRO A 63 -10.26 8.14 9.80
CA PRO A 63 -10.35 7.05 10.76
C PRO A 63 -9.82 5.72 10.22
N GLU A 64 -9.80 5.54 8.90
CA GLU A 64 -9.31 4.33 8.25
C GLU A 64 -7.81 4.07 8.47
N LEU A 65 -7.03 5.10 8.81
CA LEU A 65 -5.60 4.96 9.06
C LEU A 65 -5.29 4.15 10.32
N TYR A 66 -6.23 4.05 11.26
CA TYR A 66 -6.03 3.37 12.55
C TYR A 66 -7.13 2.33 12.85
N GLU A 67 -7.75 1.79 11.80
CA GLU A 67 -8.64 0.63 11.90
C GLU A 67 -7.88 -0.62 12.37
N GLU A 68 -8.55 -1.46 13.16
CA GLU A 68 -7.97 -2.74 13.64
C GLU A 68 -7.76 -3.75 12.50
N MET A 69 -8.61 -3.67 11.48
CA MET A 69 -8.56 -4.50 10.27
C MET A 69 -8.42 -3.59 9.05
N PRO A 70 -7.21 -3.06 8.77
CA PRO A 70 -6.97 -2.15 7.67
C PRO A 70 -7.21 -2.85 6.32
N ASP A 71 -7.79 -2.11 5.38
CA ASP A 71 -7.77 -2.44 3.95
C ASP A 71 -6.40 -2.11 3.34
N PRO A 72 -6.03 -2.66 2.17
CA PRO A 72 -4.82 -2.28 1.43
C PRO A 72 -4.71 -0.77 1.22
N PRO A 73 -3.49 -0.19 1.24
CA PRO A 73 -3.30 1.26 1.24
C PRO A 73 -3.88 1.96 0.00
N ASP A 74 -3.90 1.30 -1.17
CA ASP A 74 -4.50 1.84 -2.39
C ASP A 74 -6.02 2.01 -2.26
N ILE A 75 -6.66 1.06 -1.57
CA ILE A 75 -8.11 1.07 -1.33
C ILE A 75 -8.45 2.14 -0.31
N THR A 76 -7.71 2.21 0.80
CA THR A 76 -7.97 3.21 1.85
C THR A 76 -7.72 4.63 1.35
N TRP A 77 -6.62 4.86 0.62
CA TRP A 77 -6.35 6.16 -0.01
C TRP A 77 -7.46 6.56 -0.98
N ALA A 78 -7.85 5.66 -1.90
CA ALA A 78 -8.94 5.93 -2.85
C ALA A 78 -10.25 6.27 -2.12
N ARG A 79 -10.58 5.56 -1.04
CA ARG A 79 -11.74 5.85 -0.19
C ARG A 79 -11.63 7.22 0.50
N SER A 80 -10.44 7.59 0.95
CA SER A 80 -10.18 8.86 1.62
C SER A 80 -10.45 10.08 0.72
N LEU A 81 -10.33 9.92 -0.60
CA LEU A 81 -10.64 10.98 -1.58
C LEU A 81 -12.15 11.21 -1.77
N HIS A 82 -12.97 10.24 -1.38
CA HIS A 82 -14.43 10.26 -1.61
C HIS A 82 -15.25 10.33 -0.31
N GLY A 83 -14.65 10.03 0.84
CA GLY A 83 -15.36 9.77 2.09
C GLY A 83 -15.50 10.94 3.06
N ALA A 84 -14.68 11.99 2.95
CA ALA A 84 -14.80 13.16 3.82
C ALA A 84 -15.64 14.24 3.12
N GLU A 85 -16.77 14.64 3.72
CA GLU A 85 -17.31 15.97 3.46
C GLU A 85 -16.15 16.95 3.60
N THR A 86 -15.84 17.72 2.56
CA THR A 86 -14.74 18.69 2.58
C THR A 86 -14.92 19.57 3.81
N PRO A 87 -14.10 19.41 4.87
CA PRO A 87 -14.24 20.27 6.02
C PRO A 87 -13.86 21.68 5.57
N GLU A 88 -14.48 22.71 6.14
CA GLU A 88 -14.16 24.11 5.81
C GLU A 88 -12.66 24.43 6.01
N SER A 89 -11.94 23.63 6.82
CA SER A 89 -10.50 23.74 7.02
C SER A 89 -9.66 23.31 5.81
N GLY A 90 -10.24 22.61 4.83
CA GLY A 90 -9.52 22.08 3.67
C GLY A 90 -8.80 20.76 3.94
N ALA A 91 -9.02 20.11 5.10
CA ALA A 91 -8.34 18.86 5.45
C ALA A 91 -8.54 17.74 4.42
N SER A 92 -9.69 17.67 3.74
CA SER A 92 -9.96 16.71 2.66
C SER A 92 -9.03 16.85 1.43
N ILE A 93 -8.25 17.94 1.35
CA ILE A 93 -7.29 18.21 0.26
C ILE A 93 -5.89 17.70 0.62
N LEU A 94 -5.61 17.37 1.90
CA LEU A 94 -4.27 17.00 2.38
C LEU A 94 -3.62 15.92 1.51
N PHE A 95 -4.39 14.92 1.09
CA PHE A 95 -3.89 13.75 0.37
C PHE A 95 -4.29 13.66 -1.10
N ALA A 96 -4.89 14.73 -1.65
CA ALA A 96 -5.42 14.74 -3.02
C ALA A 96 -4.34 14.95 -4.10
N SER A 97 -3.15 15.45 -3.74
CA SER A 97 -2.03 15.64 -4.66
C SER A 97 -1.10 14.41 -4.70
N LEU A 98 -0.19 14.35 -5.68
CA LEU A 98 0.83 13.27 -5.73
C LEU A 98 1.71 13.26 -4.46
N ALA A 99 2.10 14.43 -3.97
CA ALA A 99 2.85 14.56 -2.73
C ALA A 99 1.98 14.18 -1.52
N GLY A 100 0.71 14.62 -1.50
CA GLY A 100 -0.24 14.23 -0.47
C GLY A 100 -0.50 12.72 -0.43
N GLN A 101 -0.55 12.05 -1.57
CA GLN A 101 -0.60 10.60 -1.63
C GLN A 101 0.66 9.97 -1.01
N ASP A 102 1.85 10.52 -1.25
CA ASP A 102 3.06 10.01 -0.59
C ASP A 102 2.94 10.12 0.94
N ASP A 103 2.47 11.27 1.42
CA ASP A 103 2.28 11.57 2.85
C ASP A 103 1.25 10.61 3.48
N TYR A 104 0.18 10.29 2.76
CA TYR A 104 -0.82 9.30 3.18
C TYR A 104 -0.20 7.93 3.43
N TYR A 105 0.61 7.42 2.50
CA TYR A 105 1.20 6.08 2.65
C TYR A 105 2.23 6.03 3.78
N ILE A 106 2.95 7.13 4.01
CA ILE A 106 3.86 7.25 5.15
C ILE A 106 3.08 7.23 6.46
N LEU A 107 1.98 7.98 6.57
CA LEU A 107 1.12 7.97 7.75
C LEU A 107 0.46 6.61 7.97
N TYR A 108 -0.09 6.02 6.93
CA TYR A 108 -0.69 4.70 6.95
C TYR A 108 0.31 3.67 7.50
N GLY A 109 1.53 3.66 6.96
CA GLY A 109 2.59 2.80 7.47
C GLY A 109 2.90 3.05 8.95
N TRP A 110 2.99 4.32 9.34
CA TRP A 110 3.28 4.71 10.72
C TRP A 110 2.19 4.29 11.71
N PHE A 111 0.91 4.46 11.38
CA PHE A 111 -0.19 3.99 12.23
C PHE A 111 -0.18 2.46 12.35
N LEU A 112 -0.04 1.74 11.24
CA LEU A 112 0.06 0.27 11.29
C LEU A 112 1.27 -0.22 12.07
N GLN A 113 2.40 0.47 11.97
CA GLN A 113 3.62 0.13 12.71
C GLN A 113 3.38 0.09 14.22
N LYS A 114 2.55 1.00 14.75
CA LYS A 114 2.20 1.03 16.18
C LYS A 114 1.45 -0.22 16.64
N HIS A 115 0.72 -0.88 15.74
CA HIS A 115 0.05 -2.15 16.02
C HIS A 115 0.95 -3.36 15.72
N ASN A 116 1.86 -3.23 14.76
CA ASN A 116 2.80 -4.25 14.32
C ASN A 116 4.13 -4.17 15.10
N THR A 117 4.04 -4.41 16.42
CA THR A 117 5.18 -4.33 17.34
C THR A 117 5.94 -5.65 17.47
N GLY A 118 7.21 -5.58 17.87
CA GLY A 118 8.07 -6.74 18.10
C GLY A 118 9.18 -6.93 17.06
N GLN A 119 10.27 -7.57 17.48
CA GLN A 119 11.49 -7.67 16.68
C GLN A 119 11.32 -8.53 15.42
N GLU A 120 10.52 -9.61 15.49
CA GLU A 120 10.22 -10.44 14.32
C GLU A 120 9.51 -9.62 13.23
N LEU A 121 8.48 -8.86 13.60
CA LEU A 121 7.73 -8.02 12.67
C LEU A 121 8.60 -6.88 12.11
N LYS A 122 9.52 -6.34 12.90
CA LYS A 122 10.55 -5.41 12.40
C LYS A 122 11.43 -6.05 11.33
N GLY A 123 11.92 -7.28 11.55
CA GLY A 123 12.71 -7.99 10.54
C GLY A 123 11.92 -8.23 9.25
N LYS A 124 10.63 -8.58 9.36
CA LYS A 124 9.72 -8.76 8.22
C LYS A 124 9.54 -7.46 7.44
N ARG A 125 9.29 -6.34 8.14
CA ARG A 125 9.19 -5.00 7.56
C ARG A 125 10.43 -4.60 6.78
N ASP A 126 11.60 -4.69 7.41
CA ASP A 126 12.86 -4.28 6.81
C ASP A 126 13.14 -5.10 5.54
N THR A 127 12.82 -6.40 5.56
CA THR A 127 12.95 -7.29 4.40
C THR A 127 11.97 -6.91 3.29
N LEU A 128 10.71 -6.63 3.60
CA LEU A 128 9.71 -6.20 2.61
C LEU A 128 10.08 -4.87 1.95
N ILE A 129 10.51 -3.88 2.74
CA ILE A 129 11.02 -2.60 2.21
C ILE A 129 12.18 -2.86 1.24
N GLY A 130 13.12 -3.74 1.63
CA GLY A 130 14.22 -4.17 0.76
C GLY A 130 13.72 -4.76 -0.56
N ILE A 131 12.79 -5.72 -0.51
CA ILE A 131 12.21 -6.36 -1.70
C ILE A 131 11.54 -5.33 -2.60
N PHE A 132 10.63 -4.52 -2.06
CA PHE A 132 9.86 -3.57 -2.84
C PHE A 132 10.74 -2.47 -3.45
N ARG A 133 11.76 -2.00 -2.72
CA ARG A 133 12.72 -1.02 -3.27
C ARG A 133 13.56 -1.60 -4.39
N ASN A 134 14.06 -2.83 -4.25
CA ASN A 134 14.81 -3.48 -5.32
C ASN A 134 13.94 -3.70 -6.57
N ILE A 135 12.67 -4.08 -6.42
CA ILE A 135 11.72 -4.14 -7.54
C ILE A 135 11.55 -2.76 -8.17
N ASN A 136 11.29 -1.72 -7.37
CA ASN A 136 11.15 -0.35 -7.86
C ASN A 136 12.40 0.10 -8.63
N PHE A 137 13.61 -0.17 -8.14
CA PHE A 137 14.84 0.19 -8.83
C PHE A 137 15.06 -0.61 -10.12
N VAL A 138 14.70 -1.88 -10.19
CA VAL A 138 14.74 -2.63 -11.46
C VAL A 138 13.90 -1.90 -12.52
N PHE A 139 12.67 -1.52 -12.18
CA PHE A 139 11.78 -0.84 -13.13
C PHE A 139 12.16 0.62 -13.39
N ASP A 140 12.66 1.33 -12.40
CA ASP A 140 13.19 2.69 -12.53
C ASP A 140 14.33 2.73 -13.55
N TYR A 141 15.30 1.83 -13.39
CA TYR A 141 16.38 1.69 -14.35
C TYR A 141 15.83 1.28 -15.70
N LEU A 142 14.93 0.29 -15.82
CA LEU A 142 14.33 -0.12 -17.10
C LEU A 142 13.50 0.95 -17.83
N ASN A 143 13.04 1.99 -17.14
CA ASN A 143 12.21 3.04 -17.74
C ASN A 143 12.89 4.42 -17.78
N ASN A 144 14.19 4.50 -17.48
CA ASN A 144 15.00 5.73 -17.52
C ASN A 144 14.61 6.77 -16.48
N GLY A 145 14.26 6.33 -15.28
CA GLY A 145 13.81 7.28 -14.28
C GLY A 145 12.33 7.61 -14.44
N GLY A 146 11.91 8.58 -13.64
CA GLY A 146 10.56 9.14 -13.67
C GLY A 146 10.10 9.50 -12.27
N THR A 147 9.27 10.53 -12.17
CA THR A 147 8.72 10.95 -10.88
C THR A 147 7.89 9.84 -10.24
N TYR A 148 7.28 8.96 -11.04
CA TYR A 148 6.57 7.77 -10.57
C TYR A 148 7.42 6.92 -9.61
N PHE A 149 8.66 6.60 -9.96
CA PHE A 149 9.53 5.76 -9.12
C PHE A 149 9.95 6.47 -7.82
N GLY A 150 10.09 7.80 -7.86
CA GLY A 150 10.32 8.61 -6.66
C GLY A 150 9.11 8.64 -5.72
N HIS A 151 7.90 8.75 -6.26
CA HIS A 151 6.66 8.64 -5.49
C HIS A 151 6.49 7.23 -4.90
N GLN A 152 6.66 6.19 -5.74
CA GLN A 152 6.55 4.81 -5.31
C GLN A 152 7.56 4.46 -4.22
N PHE A 153 8.79 4.99 -4.31
CA PHE A 153 9.81 4.81 -3.28
C PHE A 153 9.38 5.25 -1.88
N LYS A 154 8.62 6.35 -1.78
CA LYS A 154 8.04 6.80 -0.51
C LYS A 154 6.88 5.90 -0.08
N ARG A 155 6.00 5.55 -1.03
CA ARG A 155 4.78 4.75 -0.76
C ARG A 155 5.08 3.32 -0.30
N ILE A 156 6.26 2.79 -0.61
CA ILE A 156 6.74 1.46 -0.18
C ILE A 156 6.59 1.22 1.32
N VAL A 157 6.76 2.24 2.17
CA VAL A 157 6.64 2.03 3.63
C VAL A 157 5.22 1.63 4.02
N GLY A 158 4.19 2.19 3.37
CA GLY A 158 2.79 1.83 3.58
C GLY A 158 2.50 0.39 3.14
N TYR A 159 2.96 0.00 1.94
CA TYR A 159 2.81 -1.38 1.47
C TYR A 159 3.53 -2.39 2.35
N ALA A 160 4.75 -2.07 2.80
CA ALA A 160 5.53 -2.97 3.65
C ALA A 160 4.83 -3.20 5.00
N GLU A 161 4.30 -2.15 5.62
CA GLU A 161 3.56 -2.28 6.88
C GLU A 161 2.24 -3.03 6.72
N TYR A 162 1.56 -2.88 5.58
CA TYR A 162 0.40 -3.71 5.25
C TYR A 162 0.79 -5.18 5.13
N GLY A 163 1.87 -5.50 4.42
CA GLY A 163 2.39 -6.87 4.32
C GLY A 163 2.75 -7.47 5.70
N VAL A 164 3.29 -6.66 6.62
CA VAL A 164 3.54 -7.08 8.02
C VAL A 164 2.22 -7.37 8.75
N TYR A 165 1.20 -6.54 8.57
CA TYR A 165 -0.14 -6.79 9.11
C TYR A 165 -0.70 -8.11 8.57
N GLU A 166 -0.59 -8.37 7.27
CA GLU A 166 -1.04 -9.63 6.67
C GLU A 166 -0.28 -10.82 7.23
N TYR A 167 1.04 -10.72 7.39
CA TYR A 167 1.83 -11.77 8.04
C TYR A 167 1.32 -12.04 9.46
N ARG A 168 1.19 -11.00 10.29
CA ARG A 168 0.74 -11.13 11.69
C ARG A 168 -0.63 -11.81 11.79
N THR A 169 -1.56 -11.45 10.92
CA THR A 169 -2.95 -11.92 10.98
C THR A 169 -3.20 -13.23 10.23
N ARG A 170 -2.41 -13.53 9.20
CA ARG A 170 -2.64 -14.62 8.25
C ARG A 170 -1.42 -15.51 8.04
N ASN A 171 -0.47 -15.58 8.99
CA ASN A 171 0.78 -16.35 8.82
C ASN A 171 0.58 -17.81 8.40
N VAL A 172 -0.54 -18.43 8.78
CA VAL A 172 -0.87 -19.82 8.45
C VAL A 172 -0.95 -20.01 6.93
N TRP A 173 -1.42 -19.00 6.19
CA TRP A 173 -1.52 -19.06 4.73
C TRP A 173 -0.17 -19.00 4.03
N PHE A 174 0.91 -18.67 4.74
CA PHE A 174 2.27 -18.64 4.20
C PHE A 174 3.13 -19.82 4.65
N LYS A 175 2.61 -20.69 5.51
CA LYS A 175 3.29 -21.91 5.98
C LYS A 175 3.02 -23.06 5.02
N GLU A 176 3.48 -22.91 3.79
CA GLU A 176 3.44 -23.99 2.82
C GLU A 176 4.48 -25.06 3.18
N PRO A 177 4.15 -26.36 3.08
CA PRO A 177 5.04 -27.44 3.49
C PRO A 177 6.16 -27.74 2.47
N TYR A 178 6.12 -27.12 1.30
CA TYR A 178 7.04 -27.37 0.20
C TYR A 178 8.08 -26.25 0.04
N ASP A 179 9.21 -26.56 -0.59
CA ASP A 179 10.30 -25.62 -0.81
C ASP A 179 9.91 -24.48 -1.77
N VAL A 180 10.23 -23.24 -1.38
CA VAL A 180 10.02 -22.03 -2.20
C VAL A 180 11.07 -21.89 -3.31
N GLY A 181 12.23 -22.56 -3.17
CA GLY A 181 13.38 -22.45 -4.06
C GLY A 181 13.03 -22.51 -5.55
N PRO A 182 12.34 -23.56 -6.05
CA PRO A 182 11.96 -23.66 -7.45
C PRO A 182 11.05 -22.50 -7.93
N GLN A 183 10.08 -22.10 -7.11
CA GLN A 183 9.14 -21.02 -7.47
C GLN A 183 9.84 -19.66 -7.51
N LYS A 184 10.75 -19.41 -6.56
CA LYS A 184 11.62 -18.25 -6.57
C LYS A 184 12.48 -18.21 -7.83
N GLN A 185 13.09 -19.33 -8.21
CA GLN A 185 13.91 -19.42 -9.42
C GLN A 185 13.10 -19.10 -10.68
N CYS A 186 11.88 -19.62 -10.80
CA CYS A 186 10.99 -19.29 -11.91
C CYS A 186 10.65 -17.79 -11.96
N TYR A 187 10.31 -17.20 -10.81
CA TYR A 187 10.04 -15.76 -10.71
C TYR A 187 11.25 -14.90 -11.15
N LEU A 188 12.44 -15.19 -10.62
CA LEU A 188 13.66 -14.45 -10.97
C LEU A 188 14.07 -14.68 -12.43
N ALA A 189 13.87 -15.88 -12.98
CA ALA A 189 14.11 -16.15 -14.40
C ALA A 189 13.17 -15.34 -15.30
N ALA A 190 11.89 -15.28 -14.97
CA ALA A 190 10.92 -14.45 -15.70
C ALA A 190 11.27 -12.95 -15.62
N LEU A 191 11.69 -12.46 -14.45
CA LEU A 191 12.14 -11.08 -14.28
C LEU A 191 13.37 -10.77 -15.14
N ARG A 192 14.39 -11.65 -15.13
CA ARG A 192 15.59 -11.51 -15.98
C ARG A 192 15.26 -11.53 -17.46
N GLN A 193 14.35 -12.40 -17.88
CA GLN A 193 13.90 -12.47 -19.27
C GLN A 193 13.26 -11.14 -19.68
N ARG A 194 12.33 -10.61 -18.87
CA ARG A 194 11.72 -9.30 -19.14
C ARG A 194 12.76 -8.18 -19.24
N ILE A 195 13.73 -8.13 -18.31
CA ILE A 195 14.82 -7.16 -18.35
C ILE A 195 15.59 -7.26 -19.68
N ALA A 196 15.92 -8.48 -20.12
CA ALA A 196 16.63 -8.69 -21.37
C ALA A 196 15.79 -8.23 -22.57
N ASP A 197 14.49 -8.56 -22.58
CA ASP A 197 13.56 -8.18 -23.64
C ASP A 197 13.39 -6.66 -23.73
N ASP A 198 13.15 -5.97 -22.60
CA ASP A 198 12.98 -4.52 -22.57
C ASP A 198 14.25 -3.77 -23.01
N ILE A 199 15.43 -4.23 -22.61
CA ILE A 199 16.70 -3.64 -23.06
C ILE A 199 16.92 -3.89 -24.56
N ASN A 200 16.63 -5.09 -25.06
CA ASN A 200 16.86 -5.45 -26.46
C ASN A 200 15.83 -4.85 -27.42
N ALA A 201 14.62 -4.55 -26.93
CA ALA A 201 13.56 -3.90 -27.71
C ALA A 201 13.91 -2.46 -28.14
N GLY A 202 15.04 -1.92 -27.67
CA GLY A 202 15.65 -0.74 -28.27
C GLY A 202 14.85 0.54 -28.06
N ARG A 203 14.31 0.74 -26.86
CA ARG A 203 13.64 2.01 -26.51
C ARG A 203 14.61 3.18 -26.34
N ASP A 204 15.92 2.93 -26.35
CA ASP A 204 16.91 3.92 -25.95
C ASP A 204 17.96 4.22 -27.02
N ASP A 205 18.25 5.50 -27.16
CA ASP A 205 19.33 6.12 -27.92
C ASP A 205 20.70 6.01 -27.22
N TYR A 206 20.86 5.01 -26.33
CA TYR A 206 22.05 4.86 -25.50
C TYR A 206 23.22 4.23 -26.24
N SER A 207 24.43 4.68 -25.85
CA SER A 207 25.65 4.01 -26.25
C SER A 207 25.74 2.60 -25.63
N PRO A 208 26.49 1.67 -26.26
CA PRO A 208 26.70 0.32 -25.71
C PRO A 208 27.20 0.31 -24.27
N GLU A 209 28.06 1.26 -23.89
CA GLU A 209 28.61 1.37 -22.53
C GLU A 209 27.52 1.66 -21.50
N ARG A 210 26.58 2.56 -21.83
CA ARG A 210 25.47 2.91 -20.92
C ARG A 210 24.46 1.77 -20.81
N LEU A 211 24.26 1.00 -21.87
CA LEU A 211 23.43 -0.23 -21.81
C LEU A 211 24.06 -1.27 -20.89
N GLU A 212 25.38 -1.44 -20.94
CA GLU A 212 26.10 -2.37 -20.07
C GLU A 212 26.09 -1.93 -18.59
N GLU A 213 26.36 -0.66 -18.30
CA GLU A 213 26.24 -0.10 -16.95
C GLU A 213 24.85 -0.37 -16.35
N ARG A 214 23.81 -0.13 -17.15
CA ARG A 214 22.44 -0.38 -16.73
C ARG A 214 22.16 -1.86 -16.45
N ARG A 215 22.66 -2.78 -17.29
CA ARG A 215 22.56 -4.23 -17.03
C ARG A 215 23.22 -4.60 -15.70
N GLN A 216 24.39 -4.03 -15.41
CA GLN A 216 25.11 -4.28 -14.17
C GLN A 216 24.32 -3.77 -12.96
N GLN A 217 23.79 -2.55 -12.99
CA GLN A 217 22.97 -2.00 -11.91
C GLN A 217 21.71 -2.84 -11.66
N ILE A 218 20.98 -3.18 -12.72
CA ILE A 218 19.78 -4.03 -12.60
C ILE A 218 20.14 -5.41 -12.03
N SER A 219 21.27 -6.00 -12.43
CA SER A 219 21.72 -7.29 -11.91
C SER A 219 21.99 -7.26 -10.40
N VAL A 220 22.48 -6.13 -9.85
CA VAL A 220 22.67 -5.97 -8.41
C VAL A 220 21.34 -6.05 -7.67
N PHE A 221 20.30 -5.35 -8.16
CA PHE A 221 18.98 -5.39 -7.54
C PHE A 221 18.32 -6.77 -7.65
N VAL A 222 18.48 -7.47 -8.79
CA VAL A 222 17.98 -8.85 -8.94
C VAL A 222 18.71 -9.82 -8.01
N ALA A 223 20.02 -9.66 -7.80
CA ALA A 223 20.77 -10.48 -6.86
C ALA A 223 20.33 -10.23 -5.40
N ALA A 224 20.03 -8.98 -5.04
CA ALA A 224 19.44 -8.65 -3.74
C ALA A 224 18.05 -9.28 -3.56
N LEU A 225 17.21 -9.33 -4.60
CA LEU A 225 15.93 -10.03 -4.54
C LEU A 225 16.10 -11.54 -4.26
N ASP A 226 17.09 -12.18 -4.88
CA ASP A 226 17.36 -13.60 -4.63
C ASP A 226 17.73 -13.90 -3.18
N SER A 227 18.47 -13.00 -2.52
CA SER A 227 18.84 -13.16 -1.12
C SER A 227 17.71 -12.82 -0.15
N LEU A 228 16.88 -11.81 -0.45
CA LEU A 228 15.78 -11.37 0.42
C LEU A 228 14.57 -12.32 0.36
N ILE A 229 14.28 -12.89 -0.82
CA ILE A 229 13.17 -13.84 -0.99
C ILE A 229 13.61 -15.20 -0.44
N THR A 230 13.24 -15.44 0.81
CA THR A 230 13.67 -16.62 1.59
C THR A 230 12.54 -17.60 1.89
N ASP A 231 11.28 -17.16 1.79
CA ASP A 231 10.09 -17.95 2.09
C ASP A 231 8.92 -17.59 1.15
N HIS A 232 7.83 -18.36 1.25
CA HIS A 232 6.63 -18.16 0.44
C HIS A 232 5.94 -16.82 0.70
N PHE A 233 6.06 -16.29 1.92
CA PHE A 233 5.51 -14.99 2.26
C PHE A 233 6.19 -13.90 1.43
N TYR A 234 7.52 -13.86 1.45
CA TYR A 234 8.27 -12.86 0.69
C TYR A 234 8.12 -13.03 -0.82
N LEU A 235 8.05 -14.26 -1.33
CA LEU A 235 7.83 -14.49 -2.76
C LEU A 235 6.47 -13.94 -3.20
N ARG A 236 5.39 -14.22 -2.45
CA ARG A 236 4.05 -13.72 -2.77
C ARG A 236 3.97 -12.20 -2.69
N GLN A 237 4.58 -11.60 -1.68
CA GLN A 237 4.63 -10.14 -1.55
C GLN A 237 5.41 -9.49 -2.70
N ALA A 238 6.56 -10.07 -3.09
CA ALA A 238 7.33 -9.61 -4.25
C ALA A 238 6.51 -9.64 -5.55
N GLN A 239 5.83 -10.76 -5.81
CA GLN A 239 4.98 -10.94 -6.98
C GLN A 239 3.81 -9.95 -6.99
N ALA A 240 3.07 -9.86 -5.87
CA ALA A 240 1.93 -8.96 -5.75
C ALA A 240 2.34 -7.51 -6.03
N PHE A 241 3.40 -7.02 -5.37
CA PHE A 241 3.90 -5.66 -5.55
C PHE A 241 4.41 -5.41 -6.98
N GLN A 242 5.13 -6.36 -7.58
CA GLN A 242 5.59 -6.20 -8.96
C GLN A 242 4.40 -6.10 -9.93
N TYR A 243 3.42 -7.00 -9.81
CA TYR A 243 2.30 -7.10 -10.76
C TYR A 243 1.26 -5.99 -10.58
N SER A 244 1.09 -5.43 -9.39
CA SER A 244 0.17 -4.31 -9.17
C SER A 244 0.69 -2.96 -9.69
N HIS A 245 2.01 -2.83 -9.90
CA HIS A 245 2.62 -1.52 -10.14
C HIS A 245 3.42 -1.41 -11.46
N TYR A 246 3.88 -2.52 -12.03
CA TYR A 246 4.78 -2.48 -13.19
C TYR A 246 4.34 -3.41 -14.34
N TYR A 247 3.10 -3.89 -14.33
CA TYR A 247 2.52 -4.74 -15.37
C TYR A 247 1.19 -4.19 -15.89
#